data_AF-A0AAE9S9V8-F1
#
_entry.id   AF-A0AAE9S9V8-F1
#
_cell.length_a   1.000
_cell.length_b   1.000
_cell.length_c   1.000
_cell.angle_alpha   90.00
_cell.angle_beta   90.00
_cell.angle_gamma   90.00
#
_symmetry.space_group_name_H-M   'P 1'
#
loop_
_entity.id
_entity.type
_entity.pdbx_description
1 polymer ?
#
loop_
_entity_poly.entity_id
_entity_poly.type
_entity_poly.pdbx_seq_one_letter_code
_entity_poly.pdbx_strand_id
1 'polypeptide(L)'
;MSISANIKVPDVYTSVNINTQRTGLPLNDQRVLFVTLDVLSEQFTPVDVYDKADADTKFGANSQAGRMITAAVKTNRTVSVQAVALAVEGVQTQAALQTESGSALQTEGGALIEPE
;
A
#
# COMPACT_ATOMS: atom_id res chain seq x y z
N MET A 1 22.13 26.48 53.31
CA MET A 1 21.35 27.35 52.41
C MET A 1 21.06 26.54 51.15
N SER A 2 19.81 26.16 50.91
CA SER A 2 19.40 25.47 49.69
C SER A 2 19.00 26.50 48.62
N ILE A 3 19.61 26.43 47.45
CA ILE A 3 19.25 27.27 46.31
C ILE A 3 18.02 26.67 45.61
N SER A 4 17.00 27.50 45.37
CA SER A 4 15.77 27.13 44.68
C SER A 4 16.04 26.68 43.24
N ALA A 5 15.37 25.61 42.80
CA ALA A 5 15.60 24.84 41.57
C ALA A 5 15.51 25.59 40.22
N ASN A 6 15.35 26.91 40.23
CA ASN A 6 15.09 27.73 39.03
C ASN A 6 16.05 28.91 38.85
N ILE A 7 17.12 28.99 39.63
CA ILE A 7 18.17 30.00 39.44
C ILE A 7 19.23 29.43 38.50
N LYS A 8 19.26 29.96 37.27
CA LYS A 8 20.29 29.67 36.26
C LYS A 8 21.63 30.25 36.70
N VAL A 9 22.57 29.40 37.09
CA VAL A 9 23.98 29.76 37.33
C VAL A 9 24.71 29.99 35.99
N PRO A 10 25.65 30.93 35.87
CA PRO A 10 26.41 31.13 34.64
C PRO A 10 27.33 29.92 34.40
N ASP A 11 26.90 29.01 33.52
CA ASP A 11 27.66 27.86 33.02
C ASP A 11 27.12 27.46 31.62
N VAL A 12 27.83 26.58 30.89
CA VAL A 12 27.43 26.11 29.56
C VAL A 12 26.22 25.17 29.67
N TYR A 13 25.06 25.66 29.24
CA TYR A 13 23.83 24.87 29.18
C TYR A 13 23.86 23.91 27.98
N THR A 14 24.12 22.62 28.22
CA THR A 14 24.05 21.53 27.22
C THR A 14 22.66 20.92 27.07
N SER A 15 21.59 21.64 27.48
CA SER A 15 20.23 21.12 27.37
C SER A 15 19.85 20.93 25.91
N VAL A 16 19.67 19.67 25.51
CA VAL A 16 19.12 19.32 24.20
C VAL A 16 17.62 19.62 24.20
N ASN A 17 17.15 20.33 23.17
CA ASN A 17 15.75 20.57 22.99
C ASN A 17 15.05 19.26 22.59
N ILE A 18 14.34 18.63 23.53
CA ILE A 18 13.54 17.42 23.28
C ILE A 18 12.18 17.71 22.65
N ASN A 19 11.85 18.97 22.38
CA ASN A 19 10.74 19.26 21.48
C ASN A 19 11.19 18.80 20.10
N THR A 20 10.78 17.58 19.72
CA THR A 20 10.82 17.04 18.37
C THR A 20 10.74 18.19 17.39
N GLN A 21 11.74 18.35 16.52
CA GLN A 21 11.78 19.43 15.54
C GLN A 21 10.39 19.58 14.93
N ARG A 22 9.64 20.62 15.31
CA ARG A 22 8.44 21.02 14.59
C ARG A 22 8.95 21.59 13.29
N THR A 23 9.24 20.70 12.35
CA THR A 23 9.17 21.03 10.93
C THR A 23 7.82 21.72 10.77
N GLY A 24 7.84 23.02 10.49
CA GLY A 24 6.62 23.82 10.31
C GLY A 24 5.86 23.43 9.03
N LEU A 25 6.37 22.45 8.29
CA LEU A 25 5.71 21.86 7.15
C LEU A 25 4.84 20.70 7.61
N PRO A 26 3.56 20.64 7.17
CA PRO A 26 2.71 19.48 7.40
C PRO A 26 3.39 18.23 6.85
N LEU A 27 3.17 17.11 7.52
CA LEU A 27 3.64 15.81 7.06
C LEU A 27 3.06 15.56 5.65
N ASN A 28 3.92 15.35 4.67
CA ASN A 28 3.51 15.07 3.30
C ASN A 28 3.38 13.55 3.13
N ASP A 29 2.23 13.01 3.55
CA ASP A 29 1.91 11.59 3.44
C ASP A 29 1.58 11.23 1.98
N GLN A 30 2.62 11.14 1.15
CA GLN A 30 2.47 10.72 -0.24
C GLN A 30 2.30 9.21 -0.33
N ARG A 31 1.25 8.80 -1.04
CA ARG A 31 1.00 7.40 -1.36
C ARG A 31 1.01 7.21 -2.87
N VAL A 32 1.57 6.09 -3.32
CA VAL A 32 1.56 5.69 -4.71
C VAL A 32 0.33 4.83 -4.95
N LEU A 33 -0.46 5.14 -5.96
CA LEU A 33 -1.62 4.33 -6.36
C LEU A 33 -1.22 3.40 -7.51
N PHE A 34 -1.42 2.10 -7.31
CA PHE A 34 -1.35 1.08 -8.35
C PHE A 34 -2.76 0.82 -8.89
N VAL A 35 -2.89 0.92 -10.21
CA VAL A 35 -4.12 0.56 -10.92
C VAL A 35 -3.86 -0.77 -11.60
N THR A 36 -4.55 -1.82 -11.18
CA THR A 36 -4.34 -3.18 -11.68
C THR A 36 -5.61 -3.76 -12.28
N LEU A 37 -5.48 -4.88 -12.97
CA LEU A 37 -6.60 -5.63 -13.57
C LEU A 37 -6.81 -6.95 -12.82
N ASP A 38 -6.47 -6.96 -11.53
CA ASP A 38 -6.51 -8.16 -10.72
C ASP A 38 -7.95 -8.45 -10.25
N VAL A 39 -8.32 -9.73 -10.22
CA VAL A 39 -9.71 -10.20 -10.18
C VAL A 39 -10.35 -10.13 -8.79
N LEU A 40 -9.55 -10.33 -7.75
CA LEU A 40 -10.02 -10.60 -6.39
C LEU A 40 -10.28 -9.35 -5.54
N SER A 41 -10.04 -8.15 -6.07
CA SER A 41 -10.14 -6.94 -5.25
C SER A 41 -11.55 -6.38 -5.17
N GLU A 42 -11.84 -5.68 -4.06
CA GLU A 42 -13.00 -4.79 -3.95
C GLU A 42 -12.96 -3.74 -5.08
N GLN A 43 -13.85 -3.90 -6.08
CA GLN A 43 -13.89 -3.04 -7.25
C GLN A 43 -13.90 -1.56 -6.85
N PHE A 44 -12.98 -0.79 -7.44
CA PHE A 44 -12.89 0.67 -7.33
C PHE A 44 -12.61 1.24 -5.92
N THR A 45 -12.25 0.42 -4.93
CA THR A 45 -11.83 0.90 -3.62
C THR A 45 -10.32 0.74 -3.45
N PRO A 46 -9.55 1.83 -3.29
CA PRO A 46 -8.13 1.73 -3.02
C PRO A 46 -7.87 1.07 -1.67
N VAL A 47 -7.09 0.00 -1.66
CA VAL A 47 -6.68 -0.73 -0.47
C VAL A 47 -5.18 -0.58 -0.27
N ASP A 48 -4.75 -0.39 0.98
CA ASP A 48 -3.32 -0.32 1.32
C ASP A 48 -2.65 -1.68 1.05
N VAL A 49 -1.46 -1.67 0.44
CA VAL A 49 -0.67 -2.87 0.15
C VAL A 49 0.74 -2.69 0.66
N TYR A 50 1.19 -3.61 1.54
CA TYR A 50 2.48 -3.47 2.23
C TYR A 50 3.58 -4.36 1.66
N ASP A 51 3.24 -5.57 1.25
CA ASP A 51 4.18 -6.55 0.73
C ASP A 51 3.51 -7.47 -0.30
N LYS A 52 4.29 -8.38 -0.87
CA LYS A 52 3.78 -9.33 -1.87
C LYS A 52 2.71 -10.26 -1.29
N ALA A 53 2.87 -10.75 -0.07
CA ALA A 53 1.92 -11.69 0.52
C ALA A 53 0.57 -11.00 0.77
N ASP A 54 0.59 -9.78 1.29
CA ASP A 54 -0.59 -8.93 1.49
C ASP A 54 -1.28 -8.64 0.15
N ALA A 55 -0.52 -8.29 -0.89
CA ALA A 55 -1.06 -8.11 -2.23
C ALA A 55 -1.70 -9.39 -2.78
N ASP A 56 -1.03 -10.53 -2.63
CA ASP A 56 -1.52 -11.82 -3.14
C ASP A 56 -2.83 -12.24 -2.45
N THR A 57 -3.01 -11.89 -1.17
CA THR A 57 -4.29 -12.16 -0.47
C THR A 57 -5.44 -11.26 -0.94
N LYS A 58 -5.17 -10.02 -1.32
CA LYS A 58 -6.19 -9.02 -1.71
C LYS A 58 -6.51 -9.04 -3.20
N PHE A 59 -5.55 -9.41 -4.03
CA PHE A 59 -5.63 -9.30 -5.50
C PHE A 59 -5.44 -10.65 -6.20
N GLY A 60 -5.12 -11.73 -5.49
CA GLY A 60 -4.90 -13.07 -6.04
C GLY A 60 -3.42 -13.43 -6.14
N ALA A 61 -3.14 -14.74 -6.17
CA ALA A 61 -1.76 -15.24 -6.19
C ALA A 61 -1.00 -14.75 -7.43
N ASN A 62 0.21 -14.22 -7.22
CA ASN A 62 1.03 -13.65 -8.31
C ASN A 62 0.35 -12.49 -9.08
N SER A 63 -0.52 -11.74 -8.39
CA SER A 63 -1.18 -10.55 -8.92
C SER A 63 -0.23 -9.51 -9.50
N GLN A 64 -0.75 -8.65 -10.38
CA GLN A 64 -0.02 -7.47 -10.86
C GLN A 64 0.34 -6.56 -9.67
N ALA A 65 -0.58 -6.39 -8.72
CA ALA A 65 -0.33 -5.66 -7.48
C ALA A 65 0.88 -6.22 -6.70
N GLY A 66 0.96 -7.55 -6.54
CA GLY A 66 2.07 -8.24 -5.86
C GLY A 66 3.42 -8.05 -6.54
N ARG A 67 3.43 -8.04 -7.88
CA ARG A 67 4.64 -7.74 -8.66
C ARG A 67 5.06 -6.27 -8.54
N MET A 68 4.09 -5.35 -8.58
CA MET A 68 4.34 -3.92 -8.49
C MET A 68 4.88 -3.52 -7.11
N ILE A 69 4.32 -4.05 -6.01
CA ILE A 69 4.82 -3.77 -4.66
C ILE A 69 6.22 -4.33 -4.46
N THR A 70 6.50 -5.53 -4.97
CA THR A 70 7.84 -6.12 -4.89
C THR A 70 8.88 -5.22 -5.57
N ALA A 71 8.57 -4.68 -6.74
CA ALA A 71 9.44 -3.75 -7.44
C ALA A 71 9.57 -2.41 -6.68
N ALA A 72 8.45 -1.86 -6.19
CA ALA A 72 8.44 -0.58 -5.48
C ALA A 72 9.24 -0.63 -4.17
N VAL A 73 9.06 -1.68 -3.35
CA VAL A 73 9.81 -1.89 -2.10
C VAL A 73 11.29 -2.09 -2.37
N LYS A 74 11.65 -2.75 -3.48
CA LYS A 74 13.05 -2.92 -3.89
C LYS A 74 13.72 -1.60 -4.24
N THR A 75 12.99 -0.65 -4.82
CA THR A 75 13.51 0.68 -5.18
C THR A 75 13.48 1.65 -4.01
N ASN A 76 12.40 1.63 -3.21
CA ASN A 76 12.23 2.49 -2.05
C ASN A 76 11.48 1.75 -0.94
N ARG A 77 12.18 1.41 0.14
CA ARG A 77 11.63 0.63 1.25
C ARG A 77 10.59 1.38 2.11
N THR A 78 10.53 2.71 2.03
CA THR A 78 9.58 3.53 2.79
C THR A 78 8.39 4.00 1.94
N VAL A 79 8.21 3.42 0.76
CA VAL A 79 7.07 3.76 -0.11
C VAL A 79 5.77 3.31 0.55
N SER A 80 4.80 4.23 0.62
CA SER A 80 3.43 3.90 0.99
C SER A 80 2.63 3.66 -0.27
N VAL A 81 1.96 2.51 -0.38
CA VAL A 81 1.29 2.07 -1.60
C VAL A 81 -0.17 1.74 -1.32
N GLN A 82 -1.02 2.17 -2.25
CA GLN A 82 -2.39 1.73 -2.39
C GLN A 82 -2.56 1.03 -3.73
N ALA A 83 -3.43 0.04 -3.80
CA ALA A 83 -3.79 -0.64 -5.04
C ALA A 83 -5.31 -0.63 -5.22
N VAL A 84 -5.75 -0.52 -6.47
CA VAL A 84 -7.16 -0.59 -6.86
C VAL A 84 -7.27 -1.44 -8.13
N ALA A 85 -8.22 -2.38 -8.18
CA ALA A 85 -8.54 -3.02 -9.45
C ALA A 85 -9.49 -2.16 -10.26
N LEU A 86 -9.14 -2.01 -11.54
CA LEU A 86 -9.95 -1.35 -12.53
C LEU A 86 -10.93 -2.37 -13.13
N ALA A 87 -12.23 -2.16 -12.94
CA ALA A 87 -13.25 -2.90 -13.67
C ALA A 87 -13.51 -2.19 -15.00
N VAL A 88 -12.81 -2.60 -16.06
CA VAL A 88 -13.14 -2.16 -17.42
C VAL A 88 -14.01 -3.23 -18.05
N GLU A 89 -15.17 -2.84 -18.59
CA GLU A 89 -15.97 -3.73 -19.44
C GLU A 89 -15.11 -4.25 -20.60
N GLY A 90 -14.95 -5.57 -20.67
CA GLY A 90 -14.19 -6.23 -21.75
C GLY A 90 -12.69 -6.37 -21.51
N VAL A 91 -12.14 -5.92 -20.36
CA VAL A 91 -10.74 -6.20 -20.04
C VAL A 91 -10.59 -7.57 -19.40
N GLN A 92 -10.01 -8.46 -20.20
CA GLN A 92 -9.67 -9.84 -19.89
C GLN A 92 -8.60 -9.85 -18.78
N THR A 93 -8.98 -10.28 -17.58
CA THR A 93 -8.04 -10.49 -16.48
C THR A 93 -7.18 -11.72 -16.78
N GLN A 94 -5.88 -11.65 -16.49
CA GLN A 94 -4.85 -12.53 -17.07
C GLN A 94 -4.89 -14.01 -16.63
N ALA A 95 -5.95 -14.48 -15.96
CA ALA A 95 -6.07 -15.85 -15.51
C ALA A 95 -7.48 -16.44 -15.60
N ALA A 96 -8.51 -15.78 -16.13
CA ALA A 96 -9.81 -16.45 -16.22
C ALA A 96 -9.79 -17.56 -17.29
N LEU A 97 -10.19 -18.79 -16.94
CA LEU A 97 -10.48 -19.81 -17.95
C LEU A 97 -11.64 -19.33 -18.81
N GLN A 98 -11.46 -19.34 -20.13
CA GLN A 98 -12.42 -18.77 -21.08
C GLN A 98 -13.22 -19.87 -21.78
N THR A 99 -14.48 -19.56 -22.04
CA THR A 99 -15.31 -20.29 -23.01
C THR A 99 -14.80 -20.03 -24.43
N GLU A 100 -15.17 -20.90 -25.38
CA GLU A 100 -14.87 -20.71 -26.81
C GLU A 100 -15.44 -19.41 -27.40
N SER A 101 -16.45 -18.83 -26.76
CA SER A 101 -17.03 -17.52 -27.05
C SER A 101 -16.29 -16.34 -26.39
N GLY A 102 -15.20 -16.58 -25.65
CA GLY A 102 -14.38 -15.54 -25.00
C GLY A 102 -14.97 -14.97 -23.71
N SER A 103 -16.02 -15.59 -23.17
CA SER A 103 -16.58 -15.24 -21.85
C SER A 103 -15.85 -16.02 -20.76
N ALA A 104 -15.57 -15.36 -19.63
CA ALA A 104 -14.93 -16.00 -18.49
C ALA A 104 -15.85 -17.01 -17.80
N LEU A 105 -15.30 -18.17 -17.42
CA LEU A 105 -15.99 -19.16 -16.63
C LEU A 105 -16.13 -18.68 -15.18
N GLN A 106 -17.34 -18.79 -14.66
CA GLN A 106 -17.70 -18.41 -13.30
C GLN A 106 -18.22 -19.63 -12.54
N THR A 107 -17.98 -19.65 -11.23
CA THR A 107 -18.66 -20.55 -10.29
C THR A 107 -20.14 -20.19 -10.19
N GLU A 108 -20.96 -21.07 -9.63
CA GLU A 108 -22.38 -20.79 -9.37
C GLU A 108 -22.60 -19.55 -8.48
N GLY A 109 -21.60 -19.17 -7.68
CA GLY A 109 -21.60 -17.94 -6.87
C GLY A 109 -21.10 -16.68 -7.60
N GLY A 110 -20.78 -16.76 -8.90
CA GLY A 110 -20.29 -15.64 -9.70
C GLY A 110 -18.80 -15.34 -9.56
N ALA A 111 -18.05 -16.10 -8.74
CA ALA A 111 -16.60 -15.97 -8.66
C ALA A 111 -15.93 -16.52 -9.93
N LEU A 112 -14.91 -15.82 -10.44
CA LEU A 112 -14.14 -16.23 -11.62
C LEU A 112 -13.26 -17.45 -11.31
N ILE A 113 -13.13 -18.35 -12.29
CA ILE A 113 -12.31 -19.57 -12.19
C ILE A 113 -10.96 -19.33 -12.85
N GLU A 114 -9.88 -19.53 -12.09
CA GLU A 114 -8.48 -19.38 -12.54
C GLU A 114 -7.80 -20.76 -12.65
N PRO A 115 -6.89 -21.00 -13.63
CA PRO A 115 -6.04 -22.17 -13.65
C PRO A 115 -4.96 -22.07 -12.58
N GLU A 116 -4.65 -23.21 -11.95
CA GLU A 116 -3.59 -23.35 -10.93
C GLU A 116 -2.19 -23.03 -11.47
#